data_AF-X1LUN9-F1
#
_entry.id   AF-X1LUN9-F1
#
_cell.length_a   1.000
_cell.length_b   1.000
_cell.length_c   1.000
_cell.angle_alpha   90.00
_cell.angle_beta   90.00
_cell.angle_gamma   90.00
#
_symmetry.space_group_name_H-M   'P 1'
#
loop_
_entity.id
_entity.type
_entity.pdbx_description
1 polymer ?
#
loop_
_entity_poly.entity_id
_entity_poly.type
_entity_poly.pdbx_seq_one_letter_code
_entity_poly.pdbx_strand_id
1 'polypeptide(L)'
;YNDMPQKIVEYQQDRSIKDGDARLASPTEFKLKPTEFEITNQETGETTTYDFDDEKIIELETIEMLDSSTGEREETVYYVETEEDMLRLAYGESEMGATAAMNARGKVSYQYYLQGYETDRLKSLLYILHNESPGVVSAKKDKQVVRTLEVMKTLNNRENLVPVFVAYLGSLMGFFIVMAYIFYDKAEGVIRAFAVTPSSIWKYLISKIFVILTTVVVSSSIITIPVMGGQPNYLLFYIFLIITTFAVASLGLLVASFFDSISKAFGVMYAIMISL
;
A
#
# COMPACT_ATOMS: atom_id res chain seq x y z
N TYR A 1 27.96 -18.66 -12.45
CA TYR A 1 28.47 -17.92 -13.63
C TYR A 1 28.86 -18.94 -14.68
N ASN A 2 28.15 -19.01 -15.81
CA ASN A 2 28.43 -20.01 -16.83
C ASN A 2 29.39 -19.41 -17.88
N ASP A 3 30.44 -20.15 -18.25
CA ASP A 3 31.40 -19.76 -19.31
C ASP A 3 32.13 -18.41 -19.12
N MET A 4 32.09 -17.81 -17.94
CA MET A 4 32.86 -16.61 -17.63
C MET A 4 34.28 -16.98 -17.17
N PRO A 5 35.34 -16.33 -17.69
CA PRO A 5 36.70 -16.56 -17.20
C PRO A 5 36.77 -16.33 -15.69
N GLN A 6 37.35 -17.28 -14.94
CA GLN A 6 37.40 -17.26 -13.47
C GLN A 6 37.96 -15.94 -12.92
N LYS A 7 38.97 -15.35 -13.57
CA LYS A 7 39.54 -14.04 -13.21
C LYS A 7 38.53 -12.89 -13.24
N ILE A 8 37.52 -12.96 -14.10
CA ILE A 8 36.47 -11.93 -14.19
C ILE A 8 35.43 -12.12 -13.09
N VAL A 9 35.12 -13.37 -12.73
CA VAL A 9 34.27 -13.70 -11.58
C VAL A 9 34.92 -13.20 -10.30
N GLU A 10 36.18 -13.57 -10.09
CA GLU A 10 36.99 -13.12 -8.95
C GLU A 10 37.09 -11.60 -8.91
N TYR A 11 37.32 -10.92 -10.05
CA TYR A 11 37.38 -9.46 -10.10
C TYR A 11 36.07 -8.78 -9.68
N GLN A 12 34.91 -9.32 -10.08
CA GLN A 12 33.61 -8.76 -9.70
C GLN A 12 33.34 -8.94 -8.20
N GLN A 13 33.66 -10.12 -7.65
CA GLN A 13 33.54 -10.39 -6.22
C GLN A 13 34.49 -9.51 -5.39
N ASP A 14 35.77 -9.47 -5.78
CA ASP A 14 36.81 -8.67 -5.11
C ASP A 14 36.48 -7.18 -5.08
N ARG A 15 35.88 -6.67 -6.15
CA ARG A 15 35.55 -5.25 -6.25
C ARG A 15 34.50 -4.86 -5.23
N SER A 16 33.40 -5.60 -5.13
CA SER A 16 32.34 -5.34 -4.15
C SER A 16 32.86 -5.46 -2.72
N ILE A 17 33.80 -6.38 -2.46
CA ILE A 17 34.44 -6.53 -1.15
C ILE A 17 35.38 -5.36 -0.84
N LYS A 18 36.19 -4.92 -1.82
CA LYS A 18 37.13 -3.80 -1.66
C LYS A 18 36.43 -2.47 -1.47
N ASP A 19 35.28 -2.28 -2.12
CA ASP A 19 34.48 -1.06 -2.02
C ASP A 19 33.70 -0.99 -0.68
N GLY A 20 33.68 -2.08 0.10
CA GLY A 20 33.04 -2.16 1.42
C GLY A 20 31.55 -2.55 1.37
N ASP A 21 31.03 -2.79 0.18
CA ASP A 21 29.62 -3.08 -0.09
C ASP A 21 29.28 -4.57 0.10
N ALA A 22 30.30 -5.43 0.27
CA ALA A 22 30.11 -6.86 0.46
C ALA A 22 31.17 -7.48 1.39
N ARG A 23 30.83 -8.60 2.03
CA ARG A 23 31.80 -9.46 2.75
C ARG A 23 31.57 -10.93 2.47
N LEU A 24 32.66 -11.70 2.44
CA LEU A 24 32.62 -13.16 2.41
C LEU A 24 32.15 -13.67 3.77
N ALA A 25 31.06 -14.45 3.76
CA ALA A 25 30.57 -15.18 4.93
C ALA A 25 31.05 -16.63 4.91
N SER A 26 30.83 -17.34 6.02
CA SER A 26 31.07 -18.79 6.04
C SER A 26 30.16 -19.50 5.02
N PRO A 27 30.64 -20.57 4.35
CA PRO A 27 29.81 -21.34 3.43
C PRO A 27 28.50 -21.80 4.10
N THR A 28 27.40 -21.73 3.35
CA THR A 28 26.08 -22.15 3.83
C THR A 28 25.73 -23.49 3.20
N GLU A 29 25.37 -24.47 4.04
CA GLU A 29 24.92 -25.79 3.58
C GLU A 29 23.41 -25.76 3.27
N PHE A 30 23.03 -26.20 2.08
CA PHE A 30 21.64 -26.37 1.68
C PHE A 30 21.35 -27.83 1.35
N LYS A 31 20.20 -28.31 1.84
CA LYS A 31 19.66 -29.64 1.52
C LYS A 31 18.56 -29.50 0.47
N LEU A 32 18.89 -29.83 -0.77
CA LEU A 32 17.95 -29.83 -1.89
C LEU A 32 17.07 -31.09 -1.85
N LYS A 33 15.75 -30.89 -1.86
CA LYS A 33 14.73 -31.97 -1.79
C LYS A 33 14.25 -32.37 -3.18
N PRO A 34 13.80 -33.62 -3.40
CA PRO A 34 13.24 -34.05 -4.67
C PRO A 34 12.10 -33.13 -5.08
N THR A 35 12.05 -32.74 -6.34
CA THR A 35 11.18 -31.66 -6.80
C THR A 35 11.00 -31.73 -8.30
N GLU A 36 9.76 -31.53 -8.72
CA GLU A 36 9.34 -31.47 -10.12
C GLU A 36 8.73 -30.08 -10.38
N PHE A 37 9.18 -29.39 -11.43
CA PHE A 37 8.65 -28.10 -11.85
C PHE A 37 8.84 -27.85 -13.33
N GLU A 38 8.08 -26.90 -13.86
CA GLU A 38 8.13 -26.48 -15.26
C GLU A 38 8.63 -25.04 -15.36
N ILE A 39 9.58 -24.80 -16.28
CA ILE A 39 10.03 -23.45 -16.63
C ILE A 39 9.57 -23.15 -18.04
N THR A 40 8.89 -22.01 -18.22
CA THR A 40 8.50 -21.54 -19.55
C THR A 40 9.35 -20.33 -19.95
N ASN A 41 10.05 -20.45 -21.07
CA ASN A 41 10.77 -19.34 -21.67
C ASN A 41 9.77 -18.33 -22.24
N GLN A 42 9.79 -17.09 -21.74
CA GLN A 42 8.83 -16.06 -22.16
C GLN A 42 9.04 -15.54 -23.58
N GLU A 43 10.24 -15.67 -24.15
CA GLU A 43 10.54 -15.21 -25.51
C GLU A 43 10.18 -16.26 -26.55
N THR A 44 10.48 -17.53 -26.29
CA THR A 44 10.25 -18.63 -27.24
C THR A 44 8.91 -19.35 -27.03
N GLY A 45 8.32 -19.26 -25.83
CA GLY A 45 7.13 -20.01 -25.43
C GLY A 45 7.38 -21.50 -25.18
N GLU A 46 8.65 -21.91 -25.15
CA GLU A 46 9.05 -23.30 -24.89
C GLU A 46 9.01 -23.59 -23.39
N THR A 47 8.39 -24.71 -23.02
CA THR A 47 8.31 -25.18 -21.64
C THR A 47 9.23 -26.38 -21.45
N THR A 48 10.11 -26.31 -20.46
CA THR A 48 11.02 -27.39 -20.07
C THR A 48 10.62 -27.91 -18.70
N THR A 49 10.36 -29.20 -18.60
CA THR A 49 10.07 -29.88 -17.34
C THR A 49 11.37 -30.36 -16.71
N TYR A 50 11.56 -30.05 -15.44
CA TYR A 50 12.67 -30.52 -14.61
C TYR A 50 12.13 -31.47 -13.55
N ASP A 51 12.69 -32.66 -13.49
CA ASP A 51 12.31 -33.71 -12.54
C ASP A 51 13.57 -34.19 -11.80
N PHE A 52 13.65 -33.87 -10.51
CA PHE A 52 14.77 -34.22 -9.64
C PHE A 52 14.31 -35.22 -8.58
N ASP A 53 14.69 -36.47 -8.73
CA ASP A 53 14.30 -37.58 -7.85
C ASP A 53 15.21 -37.76 -6.61
N ASP A 54 16.38 -37.13 -6.58
CA ASP A 54 17.46 -37.41 -5.62
C ASP A 54 17.67 -36.30 -4.59
N GLU A 55 17.91 -36.60 -3.31
CA GLU A 55 18.34 -35.59 -2.34
C GLU A 55 19.82 -35.23 -2.54
N LYS A 56 20.14 -33.93 -2.59
CA LYS A 56 21.52 -33.44 -2.76
C LYS A 56 21.84 -32.37 -1.70
N ILE A 57 23.01 -32.50 -1.06
CA ILE A 57 23.54 -31.47 -0.16
C ILE A 57 24.60 -30.69 -0.92
N ILE A 58 24.48 -29.36 -0.91
CA ILE A 58 25.42 -28.44 -1.55
C ILE A 58 25.94 -27.45 -0.51
N GLU A 59 27.25 -27.21 -0.51
CA GLU A 59 27.87 -26.12 0.24
C GLU A 59 28.08 -24.95 -0.72
N LEU A 60 27.47 -23.80 -0.39
CA LEU A 60 27.47 -22.63 -1.27
C LEU A 60 28.34 -21.51 -0.71
N GLU A 61 29.13 -20.92 -1.59
CA GLU A 61 29.82 -19.68 -1.29
C GLU A 61 28.78 -18.58 -1.06
N THR A 62 28.90 -17.94 0.11
CA THR A 62 27.91 -16.98 0.61
C THR A 62 28.55 -15.61 0.73
N ILE A 63 27.97 -14.62 0.04
CA ILE A 63 28.38 -13.22 0.15
C ILE A 63 27.26 -12.43 0.80
N GLU A 64 27.59 -11.68 1.85
CA GLU A 64 26.66 -10.75 2.49
C GLU A 64 26.88 -9.35 1.93
N MET A 65 25.84 -8.77 1.34
CA MET A 65 25.79 -7.39 0.88
C MET A 65 25.48 -6.48 2.07
N LEU A 66 26.24 -5.39 2.18
CA LEU A 66 26.15 -4.43 3.28
C LEU A 66 25.66 -3.08 2.76
N ASP A 67 24.85 -2.40 3.56
CA ASP A 67 24.51 -1.00 3.35
C ASP A 67 25.78 -0.16 3.55
N SER A 68 26.22 0.50 2.48
CA SER A 68 27.42 1.35 2.45
C SER A 68 27.41 2.50 3.48
N SER A 69 26.23 2.89 3.99
CA SER A 69 26.04 3.99 4.94
C SER A 69 25.93 3.53 6.40
N THR A 70 25.32 2.37 6.65
CA THR A 70 25.06 1.85 8.01
C THR A 70 25.96 0.67 8.38
N GLY A 71 26.52 -0.03 7.41
CA GLY A 71 27.28 -1.27 7.59
C GLY A 71 26.42 -2.47 8.00
N GLU A 72 25.10 -2.32 7.98
CA GLU A 72 24.16 -3.41 8.28
C GLU A 72 24.00 -4.33 7.06
N ARG A 73 23.69 -5.61 7.31
CA ARG A 73 23.47 -6.59 6.25
C ARG A 73 22.13 -6.35 5.57
N GLU A 74 22.15 -6.07 4.27
CA GLU A 74 20.94 -5.91 3.46
C GLU A 74 20.49 -7.23 2.86
N GLU A 75 21.42 -7.97 2.23
CA GLU A 75 21.09 -9.11 1.39
C GLU A 75 22.17 -10.19 1.48
N THR A 76 21.79 -11.44 1.23
CA THR A 76 22.73 -12.56 1.14
C THR A 76 22.63 -13.17 -0.26
N VAL A 77 23.76 -13.24 -0.95
CA VAL A 77 23.88 -13.80 -2.29
C VAL A 77 24.61 -15.14 -2.21
N TYR A 78 24.01 -16.17 -2.80
CA TYR A 78 24.57 -17.51 -2.88
C TYR A 78 25.09 -17.79 -4.29
N TYR A 79 26.34 -18.23 -4.39
CA TYR A 79 26.92 -18.64 -5.66
C TYR A 79 26.86 -20.14 -5.82
N VAL A 80 26.25 -20.56 -6.93
CA VAL A 80 26.08 -21.96 -7.28
C VAL A 80 26.91 -22.30 -8.51
N GLU A 81 27.50 -23.49 -8.52
CA GLU A 81 28.37 -23.95 -9.61
C GLU A 81 27.58 -24.35 -10.87
N THR A 82 26.41 -24.98 -10.68
CA THR A 82 25.60 -25.50 -11.77
C THR A 82 24.25 -24.79 -11.89
N GLU A 83 23.73 -24.69 -13.11
CA GLU A 83 22.41 -24.13 -13.36
C GLU A 83 21.30 -24.97 -12.71
N GLU A 84 21.41 -26.30 -12.75
CA GLU A 84 20.44 -27.21 -12.13
C GLU A 84 20.31 -26.99 -10.62
N ASP A 85 21.44 -26.88 -9.91
CA ASP A 85 21.43 -26.63 -8.48
C ASP A 85 20.84 -25.25 -8.14
N MET A 86 21.10 -24.24 -8.98
CA MET A 86 20.55 -22.90 -8.82
C MET A 86 19.03 -22.89 -9.02
N LEU A 87 18.53 -23.56 -10.07
CA LEU A 87 17.10 -23.69 -10.33
C LEU A 87 16.38 -24.37 -9.17
N ARG A 88 16.96 -25.47 -8.68
CA ARG A 88 16.40 -26.26 -7.59
C ARG A 88 16.40 -25.51 -6.28
N LEU A 89 17.46 -24.75 -5.98
CA LEU A 89 17.53 -23.87 -4.80
C LEU A 89 16.51 -22.73 -4.89
N ALA A 90 16.48 -22.02 -6.03
CA ALA A 90 15.57 -20.90 -6.25
C ALA A 90 14.10 -21.33 -6.12
N TYR A 91 13.74 -22.49 -6.69
CA TYR A 91 12.39 -23.04 -6.55
C TYR A 91 12.10 -23.46 -5.09
N GLY A 92 13.03 -24.15 -4.43
CA GLY A 92 12.86 -24.63 -3.06
C GLY A 92 12.69 -23.50 -2.03
N GLU A 93 13.46 -22.43 -2.18
CA GLU A 93 13.40 -21.24 -1.30
C GLU A 93 12.37 -20.20 -1.78
N SER A 94 11.71 -20.43 -2.92
CA SER A 94 10.81 -19.46 -3.55
C SER A 94 11.46 -18.11 -3.84
N GLU A 95 12.74 -18.11 -4.21
CA GLU A 95 13.56 -16.92 -4.49
C GLU A 95 13.91 -16.81 -5.99
N MET A 96 14.33 -15.64 -6.45
CA MET A 96 14.73 -15.45 -7.85
C MET A 96 16.11 -16.05 -8.14
N GLY A 97 16.21 -16.76 -9.26
CA GLY A 97 17.47 -17.28 -9.78
C GLY A 97 18.04 -16.40 -10.91
N ALA A 98 19.36 -16.28 -11.01
CA ALA A 98 19.99 -15.59 -12.13
C ALA A 98 21.27 -16.31 -12.59
N THR A 99 21.41 -16.49 -13.91
CA THR A 99 22.65 -16.92 -14.54
C THR A 99 23.25 -15.78 -15.35
N ALA A 100 24.54 -15.56 -15.18
CA ALA A 100 25.32 -14.64 -15.99
C ALA A 100 26.32 -15.46 -16.81
N ALA A 101 26.30 -15.27 -18.12
CA ALA A 101 27.20 -15.92 -19.06
C ALA A 101 27.92 -14.90 -19.94
N MET A 102 29.18 -15.15 -20.29
CA MET A 102 29.97 -14.27 -21.14
C MET A 102 30.32 -14.97 -22.46
N ASN A 103 29.98 -14.37 -23.59
CA ASN A 103 30.37 -14.93 -24.88
C ASN A 103 31.84 -14.62 -25.22
N ALA A 104 32.38 -15.29 -26.24
CA ALA A 104 33.77 -15.11 -26.68
C ALA A 104 34.13 -13.67 -27.13
N ARG A 105 33.13 -12.79 -27.33
CA ARG A 105 33.33 -11.37 -27.67
C ARG A 105 33.31 -10.46 -26.43
N GLY A 106 33.23 -11.03 -25.22
CA GLY A 106 33.18 -10.30 -23.96
C GLY A 106 31.82 -9.71 -23.61
N LYS A 107 30.75 -10.04 -24.36
CA LYS A 107 29.39 -9.59 -24.04
C LYS A 107 28.79 -10.50 -22.98
N VAL A 108 28.34 -9.91 -21.88
CA VAL A 108 27.64 -10.61 -20.81
C VAL A 108 26.14 -10.69 -21.13
N SER A 109 25.56 -11.86 -20.99
CA SER A 109 24.12 -12.12 -21.04
C SER A 109 23.64 -12.59 -19.69
N TYR A 110 22.48 -12.09 -19.27
CA TYR A 110 21.83 -12.46 -18.02
C TYR A 110 20.52 -13.17 -18.33
N GLN A 111 20.28 -14.30 -17.67
CA GLN A 111 19.03 -15.02 -17.72
C GLN A 111 18.46 -15.11 -16.31
N TYR A 112 17.22 -14.64 -16.15
CA TYR A 112 16.52 -14.58 -14.87
C TYR A 112 15.43 -15.64 -14.83
N TYR A 113 15.35 -16.35 -13.71
CA TYR A 113 14.34 -17.37 -13.41
C TYR A 113 13.44 -16.81 -12.31
N LEU A 114 12.20 -16.51 -12.70
CA LEU A 114 11.20 -15.84 -11.88
C LEU A 114 10.18 -16.86 -11.37
N GLN A 115 9.62 -16.62 -10.19
CA GLN A 115 8.70 -17.53 -9.50
C GLN A 115 7.23 -17.35 -9.91
N GLY A 116 6.92 -16.31 -10.67
CA GLY A 116 5.59 -16.06 -11.26
C GLY A 116 4.75 -15.04 -10.47
N TYR A 117 5.11 -14.72 -9.22
CA TYR A 117 4.45 -13.68 -8.42
C TYR A 117 5.01 -12.26 -8.66
N GLU A 118 6.04 -12.12 -9.50
CA GLU A 118 6.70 -10.84 -9.79
C GLU A 118 5.84 -9.94 -10.67
N THR A 119 5.81 -8.65 -10.32
CA THR A 119 5.07 -7.63 -11.09
C THR A 119 5.67 -7.42 -12.49
N ASP A 120 4.81 -7.04 -13.44
CA ASP A 120 5.24 -6.67 -14.80
C ASP A 120 6.26 -5.51 -14.80
N ARG A 121 6.19 -4.65 -13.78
CA ARG A 121 7.15 -3.57 -13.56
C ARG A 121 8.54 -4.12 -13.26
N LEU A 122 8.67 -5.08 -12.35
CA LEU A 122 9.96 -5.70 -12.01
C LEU A 122 10.54 -6.42 -13.23
N LYS A 123 9.73 -7.22 -13.94
CA LYS A 123 10.13 -7.88 -15.19
C LYS A 123 10.69 -6.87 -16.19
N SER A 124 9.97 -5.78 -16.42
CA SER A 124 10.40 -4.72 -17.35
C SER A 124 11.70 -4.04 -16.90
N LEU A 125 11.89 -3.83 -15.60
CA LEU A 125 13.10 -3.22 -15.05
C LEU A 125 14.32 -4.14 -15.23
N LEU A 126 14.19 -5.43 -14.95
CA LEU A 126 15.26 -6.42 -15.19
C LEU A 126 15.66 -6.47 -16.67
N TYR A 127 14.68 -6.43 -17.58
CA TYR A 127 14.93 -6.32 -19.02
C TYR A 127 15.66 -5.02 -19.40
N ILE A 128 15.40 -3.89 -18.74
CA ILE A 128 16.07 -2.62 -19.07
C ILE A 128 17.49 -2.59 -18.50
N LEU A 129 17.69 -3.05 -17.26
CA LEU A 129 18.98 -3.02 -16.58
C LEU A 129 20.04 -3.87 -17.30
N HIS A 130 19.65 -5.05 -17.79
CA HIS A 130 20.59 -6.03 -18.32
C HIS A 130 20.54 -6.19 -19.85
N ASN A 131 19.70 -5.42 -20.54
CA ASN A 131 19.69 -5.36 -22.00
C ASN A 131 20.41 -4.11 -22.47
N GLU A 132 21.71 -4.28 -22.75
CA GLU A 132 22.56 -3.21 -23.29
C GLU A 132 22.17 -2.76 -24.71
N SER A 133 21.21 -3.41 -25.39
CA SER A 133 20.86 -3.04 -26.76
C SER A 133 19.81 -1.91 -26.79
N PRO A 134 20.14 -0.73 -27.36
CA PRO A 134 19.19 0.39 -27.50
C PRO A 134 17.94 0.00 -28.32
N GLY A 135 18.04 -1.03 -29.17
CA GLY A 135 16.96 -1.49 -30.04
C GLY A 135 15.80 -2.15 -29.29
N VAL A 136 16.06 -2.97 -28.28
CA VAL A 136 14.98 -3.62 -27.50
C VAL A 136 14.32 -2.62 -26.57
N VAL A 137 15.09 -1.71 -25.98
CA VAL A 137 14.57 -0.59 -25.20
C VAL A 137 13.71 0.32 -26.07
N SER A 138 14.13 0.63 -27.30
CA SER A 138 13.35 1.46 -28.24
C SER A 138 12.04 0.76 -28.65
N ALA A 139 12.08 -0.53 -28.97
CA ALA A 139 10.87 -1.29 -29.34
C ALA A 139 9.85 -1.39 -28.19
N LYS A 140 10.29 -1.42 -26.91
CA LYS A 140 9.40 -1.37 -25.74
C LYS A 140 9.00 0.06 -25.38
N LYS A 141 9.86 1.06 -25.60
CA LYS A 141 9.56 2.49 -25.43
C LYS A 141 8.45 2.93 -26.38
N ASP A 142 8.46 2.46 -27.61
CA ASP A 142 7.42 2.76 -28.61
C ASP A 142 6.09 2.06 -28.30
N LYS A 143 6.12 0.97 -27.51
CA LYS A 143 4.92 0.29 -26.98
C LYS A 143 4.43 0.89 -25.66
N GLN A 144 5.22 1.73 -25.00
CA GLN A 144 4.76 2.45 -23.82
C GLN A 144 3.87 3.61 -24.27
N VAL A 145 2.58 3.49 -23.97
CA VAL A 145 1.67 4.63 -23.99
C VAL A 145 2.02 5.49 -22.79
N VAL A 146 3.00 6.39 -22.97
CA VAL A 146 3.30 7.45 -22.00
C VAL A 146 2.11 8.39 -22.01
N ARG A 147 1.15 8.13 -21.12
CA ARG A 147 0.21 9.16 -20.72
C ARG A 147 1.00 10.07 -19.80
N THR A 148 1.25 11.30 -20.21
CA THR A 148 1.39 12.37 -19.22
C THR A 148 0.16 12.25 -18.35
N LEU A 149 0.33 11.86 -17.07
CA LEU A 149 -0.69 12.15 -16.08
C LEU A 149 -1.06 13.60 -16.35
N GLU A 150 -2.32 13.85 -16.70
CA GLU A 150 -2.79 15.22 -16.91
C GLU A 150 -2.17 16.07 -15.82
N VAL A 151 -1.61 17.23 -16.18
CA VAL A 151 -1.11 18.19 -15.21
C VAL A 151 -2.30 18.50 -14.31
N MET A 152 -2.44 17.72 -13.23
CA MET A 152 -3.57 17.83 -12.33
C MET A 152 -3.38 19.20 -11.73
N LYS A 153 -4.35 20.07 -12.03
CA LYS A 153 -4.38 21.42 -11.50
C LYS A 153 -4.26 21.26 -9.99
N THR A 154 -3.11 21.59 -9.44
CA THR A 154 -2.85 21.41 -8.02
C THR A 154 -3.82 22.31 -7.28
N LEU A 155 -4.58 21.72 -6.37
CA LEU A 155 -5.52 22.47 -5.55
C LEU A 155 -4.74 23.54 -4.79
N ASN A 156 -5.24 24.76 -4.79
CA ASN A 156 -4.66 25.80 -3.95
C ASN A 156 -4.92 25.45 -2.47
N ASN A 157 -4.18 26.08 -1.56
CA ASN A 157 -4.30 25.79 -0.12
C ASN A 157 -5.74 25.95 0.42
N ARG A 158 -6.57 26.83 -0.17
CA ARG A 158 -7.96 27.02 0.25
C ARG A 158 -8.82 25.86 -0.19
N GLU A 159 -8.69 25.43 -1.44
CA GLU A 159 -9.39 24.26 -1.99
C GLU A 159 -9.00 22.98 -1.22
N ASN A 160 -7.72 22.82 -0.87
CA ASN A 160 -7.26 21.64 -0.14
C ASN A 160 -7.80 21.55 1.30
N LEU A 161 -8.18 22.68 1.91
CA LEU A 161 -8.76 22.72 3.25
C LEU A 161 -10.27 22.46 3.27
N VAL A 162 -10.99 22.67 2.17
CA VAL A 162 -12.45 22.51 2.12
C VAL A 162 -12.90 21.10 2.55
N PRO A 163 -12.29 19.99 2.07
CA PRO A 163 -12.69 18.65 2.51
C PRO A 163 -12.57 18.45 4.02
N VAL A 164 -11.52 19.00 4.64
CA VAL A 164 -11.29 18.92 6.09
C VAL A 164 -12.37 19.70 6.84
N PHE A 165 -12.67 20.92 6.41
CA PHE A 165 -13.73 21.73 7.03
C PHE A 165 -15.12 21.09 6.88
N VAL A 166 -15.43 20.56 5.70
CA VAL A 166 -16.72 19.89 5.47
C VAL A 166 -16.85 18.63 6.33
N ALA A 167 -15.79 17.81 6.42
CA ALA A 167 -15.80 16.63 7.29
C ALA A 167 -15.95 17.03 8.77
N TYR A 168 -15.28 18.08 9.21
CA TYR A 168 -15.39 18.62 10.56
C TYR A 168 -16.81 19.12 10.88
N LEU A 169 -17.40 19.91 9.97
CA LEU A 169 -18.76 20.46 10.11
C LEU A 169 -19.82 19.36 10.11
N GLY A 170 -19.71 18.37 9.23
CA GLY A 170 -20.69 17.30 9.09
C GLY A 170 -20.60 16.22 10.16
N SER A 171 -19.38 15.82 10.53
CA SER A 171 -19.16 14.77 11.54
C SER A 171 -19.10 15.35 12.94
N LEU A 172 -17.97 15.97 13.29
CA LEU A 172 -17.63 16.27 14.68
C LEU A 172 -18.53 17.38 15.25
N MET A 173 -18.77 18.45 14.50
CA MET A 173 -19.69 19.49 14.94
C MET A 173 -21.14 18.98 14.99
N GLY A 174 -21.56 18.16 14.03
CA GLY A 174 -22.88 17.52 14.02
C GLY A 174 -23.14 16.68 15.28
N PHE A 175 -22.16 15.86 15.69
CA PHE A 175 -22.20 15.10 16.94
C PHE A 175 -22.46 15.98 18.16
N PHE A 176 -21.65 17.04 18.32
CA PHE A 176 -21.73 17.92 19.47
C PHE A 176 -23.00 18.75 19.50
N ILE A 177 -23.47 19.23 18.35
CA ILE A 177 -24.73 19.96 18.24
C ILE A 177 -25.89 19.08 18.69
N VAL A 178 -26.02 17.85 18.15
CA VAL A 178 -27.09 16.92 18.58
C VAL A 178 -27.05 16.70 20.09
N MET A 179 -25.87 16.37 20.62
CA MET A 179 -25.68 16.11 22.05
C MET A 179 -26.13 17.31 22.88
N ALA A 180 -25.66 18.51 22.54
CA ALA A 180 -26.02 19.73 23.24
C ALA A 180 -27.53 19.99 23.21
N TYR A 181 -28.18 19.88 22.04
CA TYR A 181 -29.63 20.05 21.92
C TYR A 181 -30.39 19.07 22.81
N ILE A 182 -30.03 17.79 22.79
CA ILE A 182 -30.75 16.77 23.57
C ILE A 182 -30.54 16.99 25.07
N PHE A 183 -29.34 17.31 25.52
CA PHE A 183 -29.11 17.60 26.94
C PHE A 183 -29.84 18.85 27.39
N TYR A 184 -29.89 19.88 26.55
CA TYR A 184 -30.66 21.10 26.81
C TYR A 184 -32.16 20.78 26.93
N ASP A 185 -32.71 20.04 25.98
CA ASP A 185 -34.12 19.60 26.00
C ASP A 185 -34.42 18.64 27.18
N LYS A 186 -33.44 17.85 27.65
CA LYS A 186 -33.55 17.04 28.87
C LYS A 186 -33.60 17.93 30.12
N ALA A 187 -32.72 18.92 30.21
CA ALA A 187 -32.63 19.83 31.35
C ALA A 187 -33.89 20.69 31.51
N GLU A 188 -34.47 21.15 30.40
CA GLU A 188 -35.73 21.89 30.38
C GLU A 188 -36.97 20.99 30.58
N GLY A 189 -36.80 19.67 30.62
CA GLY A 189 -37.90 18.72 30.75
C GLY A 189 -38.77 18.60 29.51
N VAL A 190 -38.37 19.20 28.38
CA VAL A 190 -39.09 19.18 27.10
C VAL A 190 -39.34 17.75 26.64
N ILE A 191 -38.35 16.85 26.78
CA ILE A 191 -38.49 15.44 26.40
C ILE A 191 -39.55 14.72 27.26
N ARG A 192 -39.63 15.05 28.56
CA ARG A 192 -40.63 14.48 29.48
C ARG A 192 -42.03 15.02 29.18
N ALA A 193 -42.13 16.31 28.86
CA ALA A 193 -43.38 16.93 28.41
C ALA A 193 -43.84 16.36 27.06
N PHE A 194 -42.92 16.04 26.15
CA PHE A 194 -43.25 15.43 24.87
C PHE A 194 -43.77 14.00 25.02
N ALA A 195 -43.28 13.25 26.02
CA ALA A 195 -43.70 11.87 26.29
C ALA A 195 -45.18 11.74 26.72
N VAL A 196 -45.79 12.82 27.20
CA VAL A 196 -47.23 12.85 27.56
C VAL A 196 -48.12 13.41 26.44
N THR A 197 -47.54 13.81 25.30
CA THR A 197 -48.29 14.21 24.11
C THR A 197 -48.57 13.02 23.20
N PRO A 198 -49.60 13.07 22.32
CA PRO A 198 -49.86 11.99 21.37
C PRO A 198 -48.80 11.82 20.27
N SER A 199 -47.71 12.60 20.28
CA SER A 199 -46.65 12.54 19.30
C SER A 199 -45.53 11.58 19.73
N SER A 200 -45.16 10.66 18.85
CA SER A 200 -44.11 9.67 19.14
C SER A 200 -42.72 10.30 19.27
N ILE A 201 -41.93 9.85 20.25
CA ILE A 201 -40.57 10.32 20.53
C ILE A 201 -39.64 10.19 19.30
N TRP A 202 -39.79 9.14 18.50
CA TRP A 202 -39.01 8.96 17.27
C TRP A 202 -39.20 10.11 16.26
N LYS A 203 -40.40 10.69 16.15
CA LYS A 203 -40.66 11.84 15.27
C LYS A 203 -39.90 13.08 15.74
N TYR A 204 -39.81 13.26 17.05
CA TYR A 204 -39.01 14.31 17.66
C TYR A 204 -37.51 14.13 17.39
N LEU A 205 -36.97 12.92 17.56
CA LEU A 205 -35.55 12.64 17.32
C LEU A 205 -35.18 12.82 15.84
N ILE A 206 -36.01 12.30 14.92
CA ILE A 206 -35.81 12.49 13.47
C ILE A 206 -35.87 13.97 13.11
N SER A 207 -36.80 14.74 13.68
CA SER A 207 -36.89 16.18 13.45
C SER A 207 -35.59 16.90 13.85
N LYS A 208 -35.01 16.57 15.01
CA LYS A 208 -33.72 17.15 15.46
C LYS A 208 -32.57 16.78 14.51
N ILE A 209 -32.51 15.53 14.05
CA ILE A 209 -31.51 15.12 13.04
C ILE A 209 -31.70 15.91 11.74
N PHE A 210 -32.94 16.12 11.30
CA PHE A 210 -33.25 16.86 10.08
C PHE A 210 -32.84 18.34 10.15
N VAL A 211 -33.02 18.99 11.31
CA VAL A 211 -32.54 20.37 11.54
C VAL A 211 -31.01 20.44 11.37
N ILE A 212 -30.30 19.46 11.91
CA ILE A 212 -28.83 19.44 11.88
C ILE A 212 -28.32 19.12 10.48
N LEU A 213 -28.94 18.15 9.80
CA LEU A 213 -28.65 17.83 8.41
C LEU A 213 -28.86 19.05 7.50
N THR A 214 -29.96 19.78 7.68
CA THR A 214 -30.22 21.03 6.93
C THR A 214 -29.13 22.06 7.20
N THR A 215 -28.74 22.23 8.46
CA THR A 215 -27.69 23.18 8.87
C THR A 215 -26.34 22.82 8.26
N VAL A 216 -25.95 21.54 8.28
CA VAL A 216 -24.70 21.06 7.68
C VAL A 216 -24.70 21.24 6.17
N VAL A 217 -25.79 20.85 5.48
CA VAL A 217 -25.91 21.00 4.03
C VAL A 217 -25.80 22.47 3.64
N VAL A 218 -26.55 23.36 4.29
CA VAL A 218 -26.52 24.80 4.00
C VAL A 218 -25.13 25.39 4.28
N SER A 219 -24.57 25.12 5.45
CA SER A 219 -23.26 25.67 5.85
C SER A 219 -22.13 25.17 4.95
N SER A 220 -22.14 23.87 4.63
CA SER A 220 -21.15 23.27 3.73
C SER A 220 -21.28 23.80 2.30
N SER A 221 -22.51 24.08 1.85
CA SER A 221 -22.76 24.71 0.54
C SER A 221 -22.22 26.14 0.47
N ILE A 222 -22.46 26.93 1.51
CA ILE A 222 -21.98 28.32 1.62
C ILE A 222 -20.45 28.39 1.54
N ILE A 223 -19.73 27.38 2.04
CA ILE A 223 -18.26 27.33 1.99
C ILE A 223 -17.77 26.72 0.67
N THR A 224 -18.35 25.59 0.26
CA THR A 224 -17.80 24.77 -0.84
C THR A 224 -18.07 25.38 -2.20
N ILE A 225 -19.25 25.98 -2.42
CA ILE A 225 -19.61 26.56 -3.72
C ILE A 225 -18.72 27.76 -4.07
N PRO A 226 -18.46 28.73 -3.18
CA PRO A 226 -17.57 29.85 -3.52
C PRO A 226 -16.10 29.44 -3.63
N VAL A 227 -15.63 28.45 -2.87
CA VAL A 227 -14.20 28.10 -2.82
C VAL A 227 -13.80 27.12 -3.93
N MET A 228 -14.62 26.10 -4.19
CA MET A 228 -14.32 25.06 -5.19
C MET A 228 -15.12 25.21 -6.49
N GLY A 229 -16.04 26.18 -6.55
CA GLY A 229 -17.21 26.27 -7.45
C GLY A 229 -17.17 25.43 -8.72
N GLY A 230 -18.06 24.47 -8.94
CA GLY A 230 -18.16 23.71 -10.18
C GLY A 230 -17.19 22.52 -10.32
N GLN A 231 -16.04 22.51 -9.63
CA GLN A 231 -15.11 21.37 -9.70
C GLN A 231 -15.65 20.08 -9.05
N PRO A 232 -16.30 20.12 -7.85
CA PRO A 232 -16.78 18.90 -7.20
C PRO A 232 -18.04 18.33 -7.85
N ASN A 233 -18.21 17.01 -7.74
CA ASN A 233 -19.50 16.39 -7.97
C ASN A 233 -20.43 16.68 -6.79
N TYR A 234 -21.23 17.74 -6.91
CA TYR A 234 -22.15 18.18 -5.85
C TYR A 234 -23.19 17.13 -5.45
N LEU A 235 -23.62 16.26 -6.37
CA LEU A 235 -24.57 15.20 -6.04
C LEU A 235 -23.95 14.20 -5.05
N LEU A 236 -22.76 13.69 -5.38
CA LEU A 236 -22.03 12.79 -4.49
C LEU A 236 -21.66 13.46 -3.17
N PHE A 237 -21.29 14.74 -3.22
CA PHE A 237 -21.01 15.55 -2.05
C PHE A 237 -22.20 15.63 -1.09
N TYR A 238 -23.41 15.92 -1.58
CA TYR A 238 -24.60 15.99 -0.72
C TYR A 238 -25.01 14.62 -0.19
N ILE A 239 -24.91 13.56 -1.00
CA ILE A 239 -25.17 12.18 -0.54
C ILE A 239 -24.21 11.82 0.60
N PHE A 240 -22.93 12.12 0.41
CA PHE A 240 -21.90 11.91 1.44
C PHE A 240 -22.23 12.68 2.72
N LEU A 241 -22.56 13.97 2.61
CA LEU A 241 -22.95 14.79 3.76
C LEU A 241 -24.17 14.23 4.49
N ILE A 242 -25.20 13.80 3.76
CA ILE A 242 -26.42 13.23 4.34
C ILE A 242 -26.10 11.98 5.14
N ILE A 243 -25.36 11.03 4.54
CA ILE A 243 -25.04 9.74 5.17
C ILE A 243 -24.17 9.95 6.42
N THR A 244 -23.10 10.73 6.28
CA THR A 244 -22.15 10.98 7.37
C THR A 244 -22.79 11.75 8.53
N THR A 245 -23.50 12.84 8.22
CA THR A 245 -24.21 13.63 9.23
C THR A 245 -25.25 12.78 9.96
N PHE A 246 -26.03 11.97 9.23
CA PHE A 246 -27.02 11.09 9.84
C PHE A 246 -26.38 10.05 10.78
N ALA A 247 -25.30 9.39 10.34
CA ALA A 247 -24.60 8.39 11.13
C ALA A 247 -24.03 8.98 12.43
N VAL A 248 -23.36 10.13 12.32
CA VAL A 248 -22.70 10.77 13.46
C VAL A 248 -23.70 11.44 14.39
N ALA A 249 -24.77 12.04 13.85
CA ALA A 249 -25.89 12.55 14.64
C ALA A 249 -26.57 11.43 15.43
N SER A 250 -26.79 10.27 14.80
CA SER A 250 -27.37 9.09 15.47
C SER A 250 -26.47 8.58 16.59
N LEU A 251 -25.14 8.61 16.41
CA LEU A 251 -24.19 8.30 17.47
C LEU A 251 -24.29 9.30 18.62
N GLY A 252 -24.43 10.60 18.33
CA GLY A 252 -24.67 11.64 19.34
C GLY A 252 -25.96 11.40 20.13
N LEU A 253 -27.04 11.01 19.45
CA LEU A 253 -28.30 10.62 20.11
C LEU A 253 -28.12 9.40 21.01
N LEU A 254 -27.39 8.39 20.53
CA LEU A 254 -27.12 7.17 21.29
C LEU A 254 -26.37 7.50 22.58
N VAL A 255 -25.29 8.25 22.49
CA VAL A 255 -24.52 8.71 23.67
C VAL A 255 -25.42 9.51 24.58
N ALA A 256 -26.12 10.52 24.07
CA ALA A 256 -27.02 11.36 24.87
C ALA A 256 -28.12 10.55 25.56
N SER A 257 -28.55 9.40 25.03
CA SER A 257 -29.57 8.55 25.64
C SER A 257 -29.11 7.93 26.97
N PHE A 258 -27.83 7.59 27.12
CA PHE A 258 -27.27 6.90 28.29
C PHE A 258 -26.92 7.83 29.46
N PHE A 259 -26.83 9.13 29.23
CA PHE A 259 -26.40 10.10 30.26
C PHE A 259 -27.50 11.10 30.60
N ASP A 260 -27.47 11.60 31.83
CA ASP A 260 -28.41 12.63 32.31
C ASP A 260 -27.92 14.05 32.02
N SER A 261 -26.60 14.25 31.95
CA SER A 261 -26.00 15.57 31.75
C SER A 261 -24.85 15.51 30.75
N ILE A 262 -24.65 16.65 30.08
CA ILE A 262 -23.56 16.84 29.13
C ILE A 262 -22.20 16.60 29.80
N SER A 263 -21.98 17.10 31.02
CA SER A 263 -20.73 16.94 31.76
C SER A 263 -20.40 15.46 32.04
N LYS A 264 -21.40 14.64 32.37
CA LYS A 264 -21.21 13.19 32.57
C LYS A 264 -20.82 12.49 31.27
N ALA A 265 -21.53 12.80 30.18
CA ALA A 265 -21.26 12.20 28.86
C ALA A 265 -19.85 12.54 28.37
N PHE A 266 -19.45 13.81 28.45
CA PHE A 266 -18.10 14.24 28.09
C PHE A 266 -17.04 13.65 29.01
N GLY A 267 -17.29 13.57 30.32
CA GLY A 267 -16.33 12.96 31.26
C GLY A 267 -16.00 11.52 30.90
N VAL A 268 -17.00 10.72 30.52
CA VAL A 268 -16.78 9.32 30.08
C VAL A 268 -16.05 9.27 28.73
N MET A 269 -16.41 10.12 27.77
CA MET A 269 -15.71 10.19 26.48
C MET A 269 -14.22 10.53 26.68
N TYR A 270 -13.90 11.50 27.53
CA TYR A 270 -12.51 11.86 27.84
C TYR A 270 -11.76 10.73 28.54
N ALA A 271 -12.40 10.04 29.49
CA ALA A 271 -11.78 8.89 30.16
C ALA A 271 -11.44 7.76 29.17
N ILE A 272 -12.34 7.48 28.22
CA ILE A 272 -12.09 6.51 27.15
C ILE A 272 -10.93 6.96 26.26
N MET A 273 -10.89 8.24 25.87
CA MET A 273 -9.80 8.79 25.03
C MET A 273 -8.43 8.73 25.71
N ILE A 274 -8.36 8.88 27.04
CA ILE A 274 -7.10 8.78 27.80
C ILE A 274 -6.66 7.32 27.97
N SER A 275 -7.62 6.39 27.98
CA SER A 275 -7.35 4.96 28.16
C SER A 275 -6.97 4.22 26.88
N LEU A 276 -7.22 4.81 25.71
CA LEU A 276 -6.84 4.32 24.38
C LEU A 276 -5.48 4.89 23.98
#